data_AF-A0A7W4TLX9-F1
#
_entry.id   AF-A0A7W4TLX9-F1
#
_cell.length_a   1.000
_cell.length_b   1.000
_cell.length_c   1.000
_cell.angle_alpha   90.00
_cell.angle_beta   90.00
_cell.angle_gamma   90.00
#
_symmetry.space_group_name_H-M   'P 1'
#
loop_
_entity.id
_entity.type
_entity.pdbx_description
1 polymer ?
#
loop_
_entity_poly.entity_id
_entity_poly.type
_entity_poly.pdbx_seq_one_letter_code
_entity_poly.pdbx_strand_id
1 'polypeptide(L)'
;MTDTPLATVRTAVDVPLRFADGYGTTARVHTFTGLVDGKEHLALGLGDWRQQGTPLVRPHSECLTGDVFGSERCDCGPQLREAVERIATTGGFLLYLRQEGRGIGLYAKLDAYALQDSGLDTYEANLALGRGEDERDYAVAAQMLDALGVERIALLSNNPDKAEQLVRHGIAVERRVPTGVHLSASNARYLRAKRDHTSHTLDLAG
;
A
#
# COMPACT_ATOMS: atom_id res chain seq x y z
N MET A 1 -22.92 8.88 10.02
CA MET A 1 -21.53 9.35 9.96
C MET A 1 -20.89 9.04 11.29
N THR A 2 -20.17 7.92 11.38
CA THR A 2 -19.36 7.60 12.55
C THR A 2 -18.19 8.57 12.58
N ASP A 3 -18.08 9.31 13.69
CA ASP A 3 -17.05 10.29 13.97
C ASP A 3 -15.71 9.54 14.10
N THR A 4 -14.96 9.43 13.00
CA THR A 4 -13.64 8.82 13.01
C THR A 4 -12.74 9.68 13.90
N PRO A 5 -12.11 9.12 14.95
CA PRO A 5 -11.26 9.90 15.85
C PRO A 5 -10.20 10.70 15.07
N LEU A 6 -9.99 11.96 15.44
CA LEU A 6 -9.01 12.80 14.76
C LEU A 6 -7.59 12.33 15.07
N ALA A 7 -6.89 11.87 14.04
CA ALA A 7 -5.45 11.65 14.11
C ALA A 7 -4.71 12.99 13.91
N THR A 8 -3.52 13.11 14.51
CA THR A 8 -2.65 14.29 14.30
C THR A 8 -1.22 13.86 14.01
N VAL A 9 -0.47 14.72 13.30
CA VAL A 9 0.97 14.49 13.07
C VAL A 9 1.71 14.63 14.39
N ARG A 10 2.40 13.56 14.81
CA ARG A 10 3.20 13.51 16.04
C ARG A 10 4.58 14.12 15.86
N THR A 11 5.29 13.70 14.82
CA THR A 11 6.61 14.22 14.47
C THR A 11 6.86 14.04 12.98
N ALA A 12 7.79 14.84 12.45
CA ALA A 12 8.27 14.72 11.08
C ALA A 12 9.80 14.89 11.03
N VAL A 13 10.49 14.04 10.27
CA VAL A 13 11.95 14.02 10.15
C VAL A 13 12.36 13.74 8.70
N ASP A 14 13.47 14.31 8.25
CA ASP A 14 14.02 14.01 6.93
C ASP A 14 14.85 12.73 7.01
N VAL A 15 14.52 11.75 6.17
CA VAL A 15 15.18 10.46 6.11
C VAL A 15 15.73 10.24 4.70
N PRO A 16 17.06 10.16 4.53
CA PRO A 16 17.65 9.78 3.25
C PRO A 16 17.37 8.29 2.99
N LEU A 17 16.90 7.99 1.78
CA LEU A 17 16.56 6.66 1.32
C LEU A 17 17.53 6.23 0.22
N ARG A 18 17.91 4.95 0.24
CA ARG A 18 18.67 4.31 -0.84
C ARG A 18 18.13 2.92 -1.10
N PHE A 19 17.82 2.64 -2.36
CA PHE A 19 17.28 1.36 -2.82
C PHE A 19 18.41 0.51 -3.42
N ALA A 20 18.15 -0.80 -3.54
CA ALA A 20 19.13 -1.78 -4.01
C ALA A 20 19.60 -1.54 -5.46
N ASP A 21 18.76 -0.91 -6.28
CA ASP A 21 19.08 -0.51 -7.67
C ASP A 21 19.94 0.77 -7.75
N GLY A 22 20.35 1.32 -6.61
CA GLY A 22 21.16 2.54 -6.52
C GLY A 22 20.35 3.83 -6.57
N TYR A 23 19.03 3.76 -6.76
CA TYR A 23 18.17 4.93 -6.64
C TYR A 23 18.20 5.49 -5.21
N GLY A 24 18.19 6.81 -5.10
CA GLY A 24 18.14 7.47 -3.79
C GLY A 24 17.35 8.76 -3.84
N THR A 25 16.73 9.07 -2.71
CA THR A 25 15.93 10.28 -2.52
C THR A 25 15.90 10.62 -1.03
N THR A 26 15.31 11.75 -0.65
CA THR A 26 15.05 12.07 0.76
C THR A 26 13.54 12.21 0.95
N ALA A 27 13.01 11.55 1.97
CA ALA A 27 11.60 11.64 2.34
C ALA A 27 11.45 12.44 3.64
N ARG A 28 10.43 13.29 3.71
CA ARG A 28 9.93 13.78 4.99
C ARG A 28 9.01 12.71 5.57
N VAL A 29 9.48 11.99 6.58
CA VAL A 29 8.72 10.91 7.21
C VAL A 29 7.89 11.49 8.34
N HIS A 30 6.57 11.30 8.25
CA HIS A 30 5.59 11.71 9.25
C HIS A 30 5.10 10.51 10.05
N THR A 31 4.94 10.72 11.35
CA THR A 31 4.31 9.78 12.30
C THR A 31 3.06 10.40 12.89
N PHE A 32 2.19 9.57 13.48
CA PHE A 32 0.86 9.99 13.89
C PHE A 32 0.56 9.62 15.35
N THR A 33 -0.40 10.31 15.95
CA THR A 33 -1.07 9.95 17.21
C THR A 33 -2.56 9.86 16.94
N GLY A 34 -3.26 8.92 17.59
CA GLY A 34 -4.71 8.78 17.46
C GLY A 34 -5.20 8.00 16.22
N LEU A 35 -4.32 7.24 15.56
CA LEU A 35 -4.76 6.32 14.50
C LEU A 35 -5.69 5.26 15.06
N VAL A 36 -6.77 4.96 14.33
CA VAL A 36 -7.90 4.13 14.79
C VAL A 36 -7.49 2.70 15.16
N ASP A 37 -6.47 2.16 14.49
CA ASP A 37 -5.98 0.80 14.74
C ASP A 37 -4.80 0.75 15.72
N GLY A 38 -4.37 1.91 16.23
CA GLY A 38 -3.28 2.02 17.21
C GLY A 38 -1.89 1.61 16.70
N LYS A 39 -1.72 1.36 15.40
CA LYS A 39 -0.46 0.90 14.83
C LYS A 39 0.44 2.06 14.40
N GLU A 40 1.72 1.75 14.18
CA GLU A 40 2.74 2.71 13.77
C GLU A 40 2.84 2.84 12.24
N HIS A 41 1.86 3.52 11.63
CA HIS A 41 1.90 3.83 10.20
C HIS A 41 2.83 5.01 9.89
N LEU A 42 3.37 5.05 8.68
CA LEU A 42 4.24 6.14 8.22
C LEU A 42 3.68 6.79 6.95
N ALA A 43 3.77 8.11 6.87
CA ALA A 43 3.60 8.83 5.60
C ALA A 43 4.94 9.43 5.17
N LEU A 44 5.38 9.10 3.96
CA LEU A 44 6.62 9.59 3.37
C LEU A 44 6.25 10.69 2.37
N GLY A 45 6.43 11.94 2.76
CA GLY A 45 6.37 13.08 1.84
C GLY A 45 7.59 13.09 0.93
N LEU A 46 7.36 13.10 -0.38
CA LEU A 46 8.39 12.99 -1.41
C LEU A 46 8.15 14.04 -2.51
N GLY A 47 9.24 14.61 -3.05
CA GLY A 47 9.18 15.69 -4.04
C GLY A 47 8.72 17.02 -3.44
N ASP A 48 8.16 17.92 -4.24
CA ASP A 48 7.57 19.18 -3.74
C ASP A 48 6.05 19.06 -3.58
N TRP A 49 5.61 18.20 -2.66
CA TRP A 49 4.19 17.93 -2.42
C TRP A 49 3.41 19.15 -1.91
N ARG A 50 4.09 20.13 -1.28
CA ARG A 50 3.46 21.34 -0.73
C ARG A 50 2.93 22.27 -1.83
N GLN A 51 3.49 22.19 -3.03
CA GLN A 51 3.03 22.95 -4.20
C GLN A 51 1.96 22.19 -5.01
N GLN A 52 1.58 20.97 -4.60
CA GLN A 52 0.62 20.16 -5.34
C GLN A 52 -0.80 20.37 -4.82
N GLY A 53 -1.69 20.91 -5.67
CA GLY A 53 -3.12 20.93 -5.36
C GLY A 53 -3.76 19.54 -5.32
N THR A 54 -3.17 18.57 -6.03
CA THR A 54 -3.60 17.16 -6.08
C THR A 54 -2.36 16.27 -5.99
N PRO A 55 -1.80 16.01 -4.78
CA PRO A 55 -0.60 15.18 -4.65
C PRO A 55 -0.83 13.75 -5.16
N LEU A 56 0.24 13.14 -5.69
CA LEU A 56 0.24 11.72 -6.04
C LEU A 56 0.39 10.89 -4.76
N VAL A 57 -0.59 10.04 -4.45
CA VAL A 57 -0.62 9.27 -3.20
C VAL A 57 -0.64 7.76 -3.47
N ARG A 58 0.27 7.04 -2.81
CA ARG A 58 0.32 5.57 -2.81
C ARG A 58 0.02 5.02 -1.41
N PRO A 59 -1.16 4.43 -1.19
CA PRO A 59 -1.39 3.55 -0.04
C PRO A 59 -0.70 2.20 -0.29
N HIS A 60 0.43 1.97 0.37
CA HIS A 60 1.22 0.75 0.29
C HIS A 60 0.96 -0.10 1.53
N SER A 61 0.33 -1.26 1.38
CA SER A 61 0.20 -2.21 2.49
C SER A 61 1.53 -2.95 2.64
N GLU A 62 2.09 -2.92 3.85
CA GLU A 62 3.33 -3.58 4.25
C GLU A 62 3.38 -5.02 3.72
N CYS A 63 4.53 -5.37 3.14
CA CYS A 63 4.88 -6.72 2.76
C CYS A 63 6.35 -6.96 3.07
N LEU A 64 6.67 -7.35 4.30
CA LEU A 64 8.05 -7.51 4.78
C LEU A 64 8.91 -8.36 3.83
N THR A 65 8.35 -9.47 3.36
CA THR A 65 9.05 -10.37 2.43
C THR A 65 9.40 -9.70 1.11
N GLY A 66 8.50 -8.88 0.55
CA GLY A 66 8.74 -8.20 -0.73
C GLY A 66 9.54 -6.91 -0.58
N ASP A 67 9.18 -6.10 0.40
CA ASP A 67 9.68 -4.74 0.60
C ASP A 67 11.11 -4.74 1.19
N VAL A 68 11.42 -5.69 2.07
CA VAL A 68 12.71 -5.75 2.77
C VAL A 68 13.58 -6.89 2.26
N PHE A 69 13.02 -8.10 2.09
CA PHE A 69 13.80 -9.27 1.69
C PHE A 69 13.86 -9.52 0.18
N GLY A 70 13.22 -8.68 -0.64
CA GLY A 70 13.27 -8.79 -2.10
C GLY A 70 12.60 -10.06 -2.65
N SER A 71 11.59 -10.59 -1.96
CA SER A 71 10.90 -11.81 -2.37
C SER A 71 10.24 -11.65 -3.75
N GLU A 72 10.59 -12.57 -4.66
CA GLU A 72 9.98 -12.66 -5.99
C GLU A 72 8.62 -13.38 -6.00
N ARG A 73 8.10 -13.82 -4.84
CA ARG A 73 6.77 -14.46 -4.76
C ARG A 73 5.63 -13.46 -4.97
N CYS A 74 5.93 -12.16 -4.85
CA CYS A 74 4.98 -11.07 -5.05
C CYS A 74 5.66 -9.90 -5.78
N ASP A 75 4.90 -8.87 -6.12
CA ASP A 75 5.38 -7.65 -6.77
C ASP A 75 5.43 -6.44 -5.83
N CYS A 76 5.30 -6.63 -4.51
CA CYS A 76 5.21 -5.53 -3.55
C CYS A 76 6.48 -4.66 -3.51
N GLY A 77 7.67 -5.27 -3.47
CA GLY A 77 8.94 -4.55 -3.46
C GLY A 77 9.14 -3.67 -4.71
N PRO A 78 9.00 -4.23 -5.94
CA PRO A 78 9.02 -3.45 -7.17
C PRO A 78 7.98 -2.31 -7.19
N GLN A 79 6.75 -2.55 -6.71
CA GLN A 79 5.73 -1.52 -6.62
C GLN A 79 6.07 -0.40 -5.61
N LEU A 80 6.68 -0.73 -4.47
CA LEU A 80 7.18 0.24 -3.50
C LEU A 80 8.24 1.13 -4.15
N ARG A 81 9.22 0.51 -4.82
CA ARG A 81 10.30 1.21 -5.52
C ARG A 81 9.76 2.14 -6.62
N GLU A 82 8.86 1.64 -7.48
CA GLU A 82 8.20 2.45 -8.52
C GLU A 82 7.47 3.64 -7.91
N ALA A 83 6.67 3.40 -6.86
CA ALA A 83 5.89 4.46 -6.23
C ALA A 83 6.77 5.56 -5.65
N VAL A 84 7.85 5.21 -4.95
CA VAL A 84 8.76 6.21 -4.37
C VAL A 84 9.36 7.12 -5.45
N GLU A 85 9.80 6.57 -6.57
CA GLU A 85 10.36 7.40 -7.66
C GLU A 85 9.30 8.27 -8.33
N ARG A 86 8.13 7.71 -8.67
CA ARG A 86 7.07 8.49 -9.32
C ARG A 86 6.58 9.62 -8.43
N ILE A 87 6.45 9.38 -7.13
CA ILE A 87 6.04 10.40 -6.16
C ILE A 87 7.17 11.41 -5.95
N ALA A 88 8.44 10.99 -5.87
CA ALA A 88 9.56 11.92 -5.76
C ALA A 88 9.65 12.89 -6.96
N THR A 89 9.34 12.42 -8.17
CA THR A 89 9.29 13.26 -9.37
C THR A 89 8.07 14.19 -9.39
N THR A 90 6.90 13.70 -8.97
CA THR A 90 5.63 14.45 -9.12
C THR A 90 5.31 15.35 -7.93
N GLY A 91 5.75 14.98 -6.73
CA GLY A 91 5.26 15.50 -5.47
C GLY A 91 4.07 14.70 -4.93
N GLY A 92 4.19 14.20 -3.70
CA GLY A 92 3.07 13.61 -2.96
C GLY A 92 3.49 12.75 -1.78
N PHE A 93 2.74 11.69 -1.51
CA PHE A 93 2.91 10.85 -0.32
C PHE A 93 2.87 9.35 -0.61
N LEU A 94 3.82 8.60 -0.04
CA LEU A 94 3.67 7.17 0.14
C LEU A 94 3.18 6.90 1.57
N LEU A 95 2.01 6.29 1.72
CA LEU A 95 1.48 5.84 3.01
C LEU A 95 1.89 4.39 3.20
N TYR A 96 2.85 4.13 4.08
CA TYR A 96 3.28 2.78 4.44
C TYR A 96 2.39 2.25 5.56
N LEU A 97 1.45 1.38 5.20
CA LEU A 97 0.40 0.88 6.07
C LEU A 97 0.81 -0.45 6.68
N ARG A 98 0.87 -0.55 8.01
CA ARG A 98 1.23 -1.77 8.75
C ARG A 98 0.09 -2.80 8.78
N GLN A 99 -0.27 -3.26 7.58
CA GLN A 99 -1.36 -4.18 7.27
C GLN A 99 -0.83 -5.39 6.50
N GLU A 100 0.19 -6.03 7.06
CA GLU A 100 0.81 -7.23 6.48
C GLU A 100 -0.21 -8.33 6.18
N GLY A 101 0.01 -9.06 5.09
CA GLY A 101 -0.79 -10.22 4.72
C GLY A 101 -2.25 -9.89 4.37
N ARG A 102 -2.57 -8.66 3.94
CA ARG A 102 -3.96 -8.18 3.81
C ARG A 102 -4.70 -8.10 5.16
N GLY A 103 -3.99 -7.74 6.23
CA GLY A 103 -4.56 -7.55 7.56
C GLY A 103 -4.40 -8.76 8.49
N ILE A 104 -4.16 -9.95 7.96
CA ILE A 104 -4.05 -11.20 8.75
C ILE A 104 -2.71 -11.32 9.51
N GLY A 105 -1.73 -10.49 9.17
CA GLY A 105 -0.40 -10.48 9.78
C GLY A 105 0.61 -11.41 9.11
N LEU A 106 1.87 -11.30 9.53
CA LEU A 106 3.02 -11.97 8.89
C LEU A 106 2.98 -13.49 9.02
N TYR A 107 2.73 -14.01 10.23
CA TYR A 107 2.77 -15.46 10.46
C TYR A 107 1.67 -16.19 9.69
N ALA A 108 0.43 -15.72 9.76
CA ALA A 108 -0.67 -16.30 8.98
C ALA A 108 -0.41 -16.23 7.46
N LYS A 109 0.23 -15.16 6.96
CA LYS A 109 0.68 -15.10 5.56
C LYS A 109 1.69 -16.20 5.22
N LEU A 110 2.67 -16.44 6.10
CA LEU A 110 3.68 -17.49 5.86
C LEU A 110 3.07 -18.89 6.00
N ASP A 111 2.11 -19.08 6.90
CA ASP A 111 1.32 -20.32 6.99
C ASP A 111 0.54 -20.55 5.69
N ALA A 112 -0.08 -19.50 5.12
CA ALA A 112 -0.76 -19.58 3.84
C ALA A 112 0.21 -19.92 2.69
N TYR A 113 1.45 -19.44 2.73
CA TYR A 113 2.49 -19.84 1.77
C TYR A 113 2.86 -21.32 1.91
N ALA A 114 2.97 -21.84 3.13
CA ALA A 114 3.26 -23.26 3.34
C ALA A 114 2.14 -24.15 2.78
N LEU A 115 0.88 -23.76 2.97
CA LEU A 115 -0.28 -24.46 2.40
C LEU A 115 -0.32 -24.38 0.86
N GLN A 116 0.06 -23.24 0.29
CA GLN A 116 0.16 -23.10 -1.16
C GLN A 116 1.29 -23.94 -1.76
N ASP A 117 2.42 -24.04 -1.05
CA ASP A 117 3.54 -24.89 -1.44
C ASP A 117 3.16 -26.38 -1.35
N SER A 118 2.17 -26.74 -0.52
CA SER A 118 1.57 -28.08 -0.48
C SER A 118 0.44 -28.30 -1.50
N GLY A 119 0.16 -27.33 -2.36
CA GLY A 119 -0.73 -27.47 -3.52
C GLY A 119 -2.09 -26.77 -3.42
N LEU A 120 -2.41 -26.10 -2.32
CA LEU A 120 -3.63 -25.30 -2.21
C LEU A 120 -3.51 -24.02 -3.04
N ASP A 121 -4.63 -23.53 -3.56
CA ASP A 121 -4.66 -22.16 -4.09
C ASP A 121 -4.70 -21.12 -2.96
N THR A 122 -4.60 -19.83 -3.33
CA THR A 122 -4.56 -18.74 -2.34
C THR A 122 -5.87 -18.61 -1.55
N TYR A 123 -7.01 -18.90 -2.16
CA TYR A 123 -8.31 -18.84 -1.50
C TYR A 123 -8.47 -20.00 -0.51
N GLU A 124 -8.19 -21.22 -0.95
CA GLU A 124 -8.22 -22.44 -0.13
C GLU A 124 -7.30 -22.31 1.08
N ALA A 125 -6.09 -21.77 0.88
CA ALA A 125 -5.14 -21.53 1.98
C ALA A 125 -5.68 -20.53 3.02
N ASN A 126 -6.31 -19.43 2.59
CA ASN A 126 -6.88 -18.46 3.52
C ASN A 126 -8.10 -19.01 4.26
N LEU A 127 -8.96 -19.76 3.56
CA LEU A 127 -10.12 -20.42 4.14
C LEU A 127 -9.71 -21.48 5.18
N ALA A 128 -8.67 -22.27 4.88
CA ALA A 128 -8.11 -23.25 5.81
C ALA A 128 -7.56 -22.61 7.10
N LEU A 129 -7.13 -21.35 7.03
CA LEU A 129 -6.65 -20.56 8.17
C LEU A 129 -7.77 -19.74 8.85
N GLY A 130 -9.02 -19.86 8.40
CA GLY A 130 -10.18 -19.14 8.94
C GLY A 130 -10.13 -17.62 8.70
N ARG A 131 -9.55 -17.17 7.59
CA ARG A 131 -9.35 -15.75 7.26
C ARG A 131 -10.21 -15.28 6.09
N GLY A 132 -10.56 -14.00 6.08
CA GLY A 132 -11.21 -13.36 4.94
C GLY A 132 -10.26 -13.17 3.75
N GLU A 133 -10.81 -12.89 2.57
CA GLU A 133 -9.99 -12.63 1.36
C GLU A 133 -9.19 -11.32 1.44
N ASP A 134 -9.71 -10.34 2.18
CA ASP A 134 -9.10 -9.04 2.45
C ASP A 134 -9.66 -8.44 3.76
N GLU A 135 -8.82 -8.27 4.78
CA GLU A 135 -9.20 -7.71 6.09
C GLU A 135 -8.61 -6.30 6.29
N ARG A 136 -8.24 -5.63 5.19
CA ARG A 136 -7.68 -4.27 5.26
C ARG A 136 -8.76 -3.23 5.37
N ASP A 137 -8.48 -2.25 6.23
CA ASP A 137 -9.29 -1.06 6.42
C ASP A 137 -8.48 0.18 6.01
N TYR A 138 -8.96 0.95 5.03
CA TYR A 138 -8.29 2.17 4.57
C TYR A 138 -8.73 3.44 5.34
N ALA A 139 -9.55 3.32 6.39
CA ALA A 139 -9.85 4.43 7.30
C ALA A 139 -8.58 5.07 7.88
N VAL A 140 -7.57 4.27 8.23
CA VAL A 140 -6.29 4.77 8.73
C VAL A 140 -5.54 5.60 7.69
N ALA A 141 -5.64 5.24 6.41
CA ALA A 141 -5.03 6.00 5.32
C ALA A 141 -5.71 7.36 5.14
N ALA A 142 -7.03 7.42 5.28
CA ALA A 142 -7.78 8.67 5.29
C ALA A 142 -7.40 9.55 6.50
N GLN A 143 -7.36 8.98 7.72
CA GLN A 143 -6.91 9.71 8.92
C GLN A 143 -5.51 10.32 8.77
N MET A 144 -4.58 9.59 8.15
CA MET A 144 -3.23 10.10 7.88
C MET A 144 -3.25 11.28 6.90
N LEU A 145 -4.08 11.21 5.85
CA LEU A 145 -4.21 12.28 4.86
C LEU A 145 -4.88 13.53 5.45
N ASP A 146 -5.95 13.35 6.23
CA ASP A 146 -6.61 14.44 6.94
C ASP A 146 -5.66 15.15 7.91
N ALA A 147 -4.88 14.39 8.68
CA ALA A 147 -3.86 14.93 9.59
C ALA A 147 -2.76 15.70 8.86
N LEU A 148 -2.52 15.41 7.58
CA LEU A 148 -1.59 16.11 6.70
C LEU A 148 -2.24 17.30 5.95
N GLY A 149 -3.55 17.51 6.12
CA GLY A 149 -4.32 18.53 5.40
C GLY A 149 -4.55 18.20 3.91
N VAL A 150 -4.62 16.92 3.56
CA VAL A 150 -4.77 16.44 2.18
C VAL A 150 -6.16 15.87 1.97
N GLU A 151 -7.05 16.66 1.38
CA GLU A 151 -8.45 16.26 1.15
C GLU A 151 -8.68 15.64 -0.25
N ARG A 152 -7.76 15.88 -1.20
CA ARG A 152 -7.87 15.40 -2.58
C ARG A 152 -6.56 14.85 -3.11
N ILE A 153 -6.62 13.75 -3.87
CA ILE A 153 -5.44 13.00 -4.31
C ILE A 153 -5.56 12.49 -5.74
N ALA A 154 -4.39 12.27 -6.36
CA ALA A 154 -4.26 11.33 -7.47
C ALA A 154 -3.81 9.99 -6.90
N LEU A 155 -4.63 8.96 -7.00
CA LEU A 155 -4.38 7.68 -6.35
C LEU A 155 -3.53 6.77 -7.23
N LEU A 156 -2.32 6.43 -6.79
CA LEU A 156 -1.43 5.48 -7.45
C LEU A 156 -1.79 4.02 -7.07
N SER A 157 -2.75 3.42 -7.78
CA SER A 157 -3.22 2.06 -7.50
C SER A 157 -3.95 1.37 -8.64
N ASN A 158 -3.81 0.03 -8.70
CA ASN A 158 -4.60 -0.86 -9.54
C ASN A 158 -5.79 -1.52 -8.79
N ASN A 159 -5.93 -1.25 -7.48
CA ASN A 159 -7.03 -1.78 -6.68
C ASN A 159 -8.21 -0.77 -6.67
N PRO A 160 -9.38 -1.10 -7.25
CA PRO A 160 -10.55 -0.22 -7.20
C PRO A 160 -11.11 -0.04 -5.77
N ASP A 161 -11.03 -1.07 -4.92
CA ASP A 161 -11.56 -1.02 -3.56
C ASP A 161 -10.85 0.04 -2.69
N LYS A 162 -9.55 0.25 -2.89
CA LYS A 162 -8.80 1.35 -2.27
C LYS A 162 -9.41 2.71 -2.56
N ALA A 163 -9.81 2.94 -3.81
CA ALA A 163 -10.40 4.21 -4.22
C ALA A 163 -11.76 4.42 -3.55
N GLU A 164 -12.59 3.37 -3.54
CA GLU A 164 -13.92 3.44 -2.94
C GLU A 164 -13.86 3.68 -1.44
N GLN A 165 -13.01 2.95 -0.70
CA GLN A 165 -12.88 3.15 0.74
C GLN A 165 -12.38 4.57 1.08
N LEU A 166 -11.37 5.08 0.38
CA LEU A 166 -10.87 6.46 0.59
C LEU A 166 -11.96 7.51 0.36
N VAL A 167 -12.76 7.36 -0.70
CA VAL A 167 -13.91 8.25 -0.98
C VAL A 167 -14.97 8.15 0.11
N ARG A 168 -15.28 6.94 0.60
CA ARG A 168 -16.22 6.73 1.72
C ARG A 168 -15.74 7.41 3.01
N HIS A 169 -14.43 7.54 3.18
CA HIS A 169 -13.80 8.23 4.32
C HIS A 169 -13.52 9.72 4.07
N GLY A 170 -14.05 10.31 2.99
CA GLY A 170 -13.99 11.76 2.75
C GLY A 170 -12.83 12.25 1.90
N ILE A 171 -11.95 11.36 1.43
CA ILE A 171 -10.83 11.73 0.54
C ILE A 171 -11.29 11.72 -0.92
N ALA A 172 -11.22 12.87 -1.59
CA ALA A 172 -11.55 12.99 -3.00
C ALA A 172 -10.46 12.35 -3.89
N VAL A 173 -10.78 11.23 -4.54
CA VAL A 173 -9.91 10.59 -5.52
C VAL A 173 -10.20 11.16 -6.91
N GLU A 174 -9.39 12.12 -7.35
CA GLU A 174 -9.63 12.85 -8.61
C GLU A 174 -9.36 12.03 -9.86
N ARG A 175 -8.31 11.22 -9.78
CA ARG A 175 -7.93 10.28 -10.83
C ARG A 175 -7.20 9.10 -10.21
N ARG A 176 -7.37 7.94 -10.83
CA ARG A 176 -6.59 6.75 -10.55
C ARG A 176 -5.44 6.69 -11.54
N VAL A 177 -4.23 6.58 -11.02
CA VAL A 177 -3.00 6.40 -11.79
C VAL A 177 -2.59 4.94 -11.59
N PRO A 178 -2.49 4.13 -12.66
CA PRO A 178 -2.12 2.73 -12.50
C PRO A 178 -0.65 2.61 -12.09
N THR A 179 -0.35 1.56 -11.31
CA THR A 179 1.02 1.08 -11.11
C THR A 179 1.42 0.11 -12.22
N GLY A 180 2.72 0.00 -12.48
CA GLY A 180 3.26 -1.06 -13.32
C GLY A 180 2.92 -2.46 -12.78
N VAL A 181 2.90 -3.44 -13.69
CA VAL A 181 2.78 -4.86 -13.36
C VAL A 181 4.18 -5.48 -13.51
N HIS A 182 4.76 -5.89 -12.39
CA HIS A 182 6.12 -6.43 -12.36
C HIS A 182 6.06 -7.96 -12.40
N LEU A 183 5.76 -8.52 -13.57
CA LEU A 183 5.62 -9.96 -13.78
C LEU A 183 6.98 -10.66 -13.80
N SER A 184 7.08 -11.77 -13.07
CA SER A 184 8.20 -12.71 -13.12
C SER A 184 7.68 -14.15 -13.16
N ALA A 185 8.54 -15.11 -13.50
CA ALA A 185 8.18 -16.52 -13.44
C ALA A 185 7.70 -16.94 -12.02
N SER A 186 8.33 -16.38 -10.99
CA SER A 186 8.08 -16.64 -9.57
C SER A 186 6.74 -16.10 -9.06
N ASN A 187 6.24 -14.97 -9.60
CA ASN A 187 4.98 -14.35 -9.16
C ASN A 187 3.80 -14.52 -10.14
N ALA A 188 4.00 -15.13 -11.31
CA ALA A 188 2.95 -15.26 -12.33
C ALA A 188 1.69 -15.97 -11.83
N ARG A 189 1.81 -16.96 -10.93
CA ARG A 189 0.67 -17.63 -10.31
C ARG A 189 -0.06 -16.70 -9.34
N TYR A 190 0.69 -15.99 -8.50
CA TYR A 190 0.15 -15.01 -7.55
C TYR A 190 -0.60 -13.87 -8.25
N LEU A 191 -0.02 -13.28 -9.30
CA LEU A 191 -0.64 -12.19 -10.05
C LEU A 191 -1.90 -12.62 -10.80
N ARG A 192 -1.93 -13.86 -11.34
CA ARG A 192 -3.14 -14.45 -11.93
C ARG A 192 -4.23 -14.65 -10.89
N ALA A 193 -3.93 -15.30 -9.77
CA ALA A 193 -4.89 -15.47 -8.67
C ALA A 193 -5.41 -14.12 -8.17
N LYS A 194 -4.54 -13.11 -8.06
CA LYS A 194 -4.96 -11.75 -7.71
C LYS A 194 -5.94 -11.17 -8.73
N ARG A 195 -5.66 -11.25 -10.03
CA ARG A 195 -6.58 -10.77 -11.08
C ARG A 195 -7.91 -11.52 -11.06
N ASP A 196 -7.89 -12.84 -10.91
CA ASP A 196 -9.08 -13.68 -11.07
C ASP A 196 -10.02 -13.60 -9.85
N HIS A 197 -9.46 -13.43 -8.65
CA HIS A 197 -10.22 -13.39 -7.39
C HIS A 197 -10.46 -11.98 -6.85
N THR A 198 -9.96 -10.93 -7.49
CA THR A 198 -10.21 -9.55 -7.04
C THR A 198 -10.52 -8.65 -8.23
N SER A 199 -11.33 -7.61 -8.05
CA SER A 199 -11.69 -6.66 -9.12
C SER A 199 -10.51 -5.77 -9.59
N HIS A 200 -9.25 -6.14 -9.30
CA HIS A 200 -8.08 -5.36 -9.68
C HIS A 200 -7.94 -5.29 -11.21
N THR A 201 -7.66 -4.09 -11.72
CA THR A 201 -7.32 -3.88 -13.13
C THR A 201 -5.84 -4.18 -13.32
N LEU A 202 -5.50 -5.47 -13.45
CA LEU A 202 -4.15 -5.92 -13.78
C LEU A 202 -4.12 -6.32 -15.26
N ASP A 203 -3.46 -5.51 -16.09
CA ASP A 203 -3.12 -5.95 -17.44
C ASP A 203 -1.90 -6.87 -17.35
N LEU A 204 -2.12 -8.16 -17.59
CA LEU A 204 -1.08 -9.19 -17.57
C LEU A 204 -0.53 -9.47 -18.99
N ALA A 205 -0.96 -8.72 -20.00
CA ALA A 205 -0.33 -8.77 -21.32
C ALA A 205 1.03 -8.09 -21.22
N GLY A 206 2.09 -8.90 -21.35
CA GLY A 206 3.47 -8.43 -21.42
C GLY A 206 3.78 -7.66 -22.70
#